data_AF-A0A183Q8N4-F1
#
_entry.id   AF-A0A183Q8N4-F1
#
_cell.length_a   1.000
_cell.length_b   1.000
_cell.length_c   1.000
_cell.angle_alpha   90.00
_cell.angle_beta   90.00
_cell.angle_gamma   90.00
#
_symmetry.space_group_name_H-M   'P 1'
#
loop_
_entity.id
_entity.type
_entity.pdbx_description
1 polymer ?
#
loop_
_entity_poly.entity_id
_entity_poly.type
_entity_poly.pdbx_seq_one_letter_code
_entity_poly.pdbx_strand_id
1 'polypeptide(L)' 'MNYLGRLISSAHQYYKNINVANLTGAIDVIVVKNKNGEYQSTPFYVRFGKMGVLYPQSHVVSYK' A
#
# COMPACT_ATOMS: atom_id res chain seq x y z
N MET A 1 -15.67 32.41 12.38
CA MET A 1 -15.69 31.67 11.10
C MET A 1 -14.26 31.47 10.56
N ASN A 2 -13.45 30.62 11.21
CA ASN A 2 -12.08 30.28 10.76
C ASN A 2 -11.80 28.76 10.79
N TYR A 3 -12.84 27.97 11.12
CA TYR A 3 -12.71 26.52 11.33
C TYR A 3 -12.52 25.77 10.01
N LEU A 4 -13.25 26.19 8.97
CA LEU A 4 -13.15 25.64 7.63
C LEU A 4 -11.75 25.86 7.03
N GLY A 5 -11.20 27.07 7.20
CA GLY A 5 -9.82 27.39 6.79
C GLY A 5 -8.77 26.55 7.51
N ARG A 6 -8.95 26.32 8.82
CA ARG A 6 -8.07 25.44 9.61
C ARG A 6 -8.15 23.97 9.18
N LEU A 7 -9.33 23.45 8.85
CA LEU A 7 -9.49 22.08 8.38
C LEU A 7 -8.81 21.87 7.02
N ILE A 8 -8.99 22.83 6.10
CA ILE A 8 -8.38 22.78 4.77
C ILE A 8 -6.85 22.88 4.88
N SER A 9 -6.33 23.78 5.72
CA SER A 9 -4.88 23.87 5.94
C SER A 9 -4.29 22.62 6.57
N SER A 10 -4.98 22.02 7.54
CA SER A 10 -4.54 20.77 8.20
C SER A 10 -4.58 19.58 7.23
N ALA A 11 -5.60 19.47 6.39
CA ALA A 11 -5.68 18.45 5.35
C ALA A 11 -4.56 18.64 4.33
N HIS A 12 -4.34 19.87 3.84
CA HIS A 12 -3.27 20.17 2.89
C HIS A 12 -1.88 19.85 3.48
N GLN A 13 -1.65 20.18 4.75
CA GLN A 13 -0.42 19.85 5.45
C GLN A 13 -0.28 18.34 5.68
N TYR A 14 -1.36 17.61 5.94
CA TYR A 14 -1.38 16.16 6.00
C TYR A 14 -1.00 15.55 4.65
N TYR A 15 -1.65 15.97 3.56
CA TYR A 15 -1.36 15.51 2.18
C TYR A 15 0.09 15.76 1.78
N LYS A 16 0.65 16.93 2.12
CA LYS A 16 2.05 17.29 1.80
C LYS A 16 3.07 16.50 2.63
N ASN A 17 2.71 16.03 3.81
CA ASN A 17 3.56 15.24 4.71
C ASN A 17 3.22 13.74 4.72
N ILE A 18 2.47 13.25 3.72
CA ILE A 18 2.26 11.81 3.56
C ILE A 18 3.63 11.20 3.26
N ASN A 19 4.24 10.65 4.30
CA ASN A 19 5.42 9.81 4.18
C ASN A 19 5.07 8.66 3.22
N VAL A 20 5.94 8.37 2.25
CA VAL A 20 5.86 7.19 1.36
C VAL A 20 5.61 5.91 2.18
N ALA A 21 6.01 5.91 3.45
CA ALA A 21 5.74 4.85 4.38
C ALA A 21 4.26 4.54 4.65
N ASN A 22 3.35 5.45 4.30
CA ASN A 22 1.91 5.31 4.50
C ASN A 22 1.18 4.73 3.28
N LEU A 23 1.88 4.56 2.15
CA LEU A 23 1.32 3.99 0.93
C LEU A 23 1.37 2.45 0.96
N THR A 24 0.35 1.82 0.38
CA THR A 24 0.33 0.39 0.09
C THR A 24 1.03 0.15 -1.24
N GLY A 25 1.83 -0.91 -1.35
CA GLY A 25 2.57 -1.21 -2.57
C GLY A 25 3.13 -2.63 -2.59
N ALA A 26 3.62 -3.04 -3.74
CA ALA A 26 4.30 -4.29 -3.95
C ALA A 26 5.51 -4.07 -4.88
N ILE A 27 6.48 -4.97 -4.82
CA ILE A 27 7.60 -5.02 -5.76
C ILE A 27 7.30 -6.12 -6.80
N ASP A 28 7.82 -5.93 -8.00
CA ASP A 28 7.74 -6.92 -9.07
C ASP A 28 8.31 -8.27 -8.63
N VAL A 29 7.58 -9.34 -8.98
CA VAL A 29 7.98 -10.72 -8.72
C VAL A 29 8.32 -11.39 -10.03
N ILE A 30 9.49 -11.99 -10.11
CA ILE A 30 9.92 -12.78 -11.26
C ILE A 30 9.55 -14.23 -10.99
N VAL A 31 8.93 -14.90 -11.96
CA VAL A 31 8.56 -16.32 -11.89
C VAL A 31 9.20 -17.06 -13.06
N VAL A 32 9.81 -18.21 -12.77
CA VAL A 32 10.43 -19.08 -13.78
C VAL A 32 9.89 -20.50 -13.66
N LYS A 33 9.81 -21.20 -14.80
CA LYS A 33 9.44 -22.62 -14.86
C LYS A 33 10.69 -23.49 -14.90
N ASN A 34 10.81 -24.42 -13.97
CA ASN A 34 11.89 -25.38 -13.88
C ASN A 34 11.71 -26.54 -14.87
N LYS A 35 12.80 -27.28 -15.12
CA LYS A 35 12.79 -28.46 -16.01
C LYS A 35 11.88 -29.59 -15.53
N ASN A 36 11.66 -29.68 -14.22
CA ASN A 36 10.74 -30.63 -13.59
C ASN A 36 9.25 -30.19 -13.69
N GLY A 37 8.97 -29.03 -14.28
CA GLY A 37 7.62 -28.49 -14.44
C GLY A 37 7.13 -27.61 -13.29
N GLU A 38 7.88 -27.51 -12.19
CA GLU A 38 7.55 -26.64 -11.06
C GLU A 38 7.88 -25.17 -11.36
N TYR A 39 7.27 -24.25 -10.61
CA TYR A 39 7.55 -22.82 -10.72
C TYR A 39 8.29 -22.33 -9.47
N GLN A 40 9.28 -21.48 -9.68
CA GLN A 40 9.99 -20.77 -8.62
C GLN A 40 9.89 -19.27 -8.83
N SER A 41 9.88 -18.52 -7.74
CA SER A 41 9.72 -17.07 -7.77
C SER A 41 10.68 -16.37 -6.81
N THR A 42 10.94 -15.10 -7.10
CA THR A 42 11.52 -14.19 -6.10
C THR A 42 10.52 -13.98 -4.95
N PRO A 43 10.97 -13.67 -3.73
CA PRO A 43 10.07 -13.44 -2.60
C PRO A 43 9.01 -12.37 -2.90
N PHE A 44 7.80 -12.59 -2.42
CA PHE A 44 6.72 -11.62 -2.53
C PHE A 44 6.94 -10.52 -1.50
N TYR A 45 7.34 -9.34 -1.96
CA TYR A 45 7.49 -8.18 -1.10
C TYR A 45 6.27 -7.25 -1.24
N VAL A 46 5.34 -7.37 -0.29
CA VAL A 46 4.14 -6.53 -0.20
C VAL A 46 4.18 -5.68 1.06
N ARG A 47 3.67 -4.46 0.93
CA ARG A 47 3.59 -3.48 2.00
C ARG A 47 2.15 -3.02 2.16
N PHE A 48 1.67 -3.06 3.39
CA PHE A 48 0.41 -2.43 3.77
C PHE A 48 0.68 -1.04 4.36
N GLY A 49 0.15 -0.02 3.69
CA GLY A 49 0.21 1.35 4.16
C GLY A 49 -0.69 1.57 5.39
N LYS A 50 -0.37 2.60 6.18
CA LYS A 50 -1.12 2.91 7.41
C LYS A 50 -2.57 3.35 7.16
N MET A 51 -2.90 3.80 5.95
CA MET A 51 -4.28 4.15 5.60
C MET A 51 -5.23 2.95 5.65
N GLY A 52 -4.70 1.73 5.44
CA GLY A 52 -5.47 0.51 5.56
C GLY A 52 -5.84 0.10 6.99
N VAL A 53 -5.20 0.72 7.98
CA VAL A 53 -5.47 0.47 9.41
C VAL A 53 -6.83 1.04 9.82
N LEU A 54 -7.27 2.13 9.18
CA LEU A 54 -8.57 2.75 9.47
C LEU A 54 -9.76 1.92 8.95
N TYR A 55 -9.52 1.10 7.92
CA TYR A 55 -10.51 0.20 7.33
C TYR A 55 -9.86 -1.16 7.00
N PRO A 56 -9.62 -2.04 8.01
CA PRO A 56 -8.87 -3.28 7.82
C PRO A 56 -9.48 -4.22 6.77
N GLN A 57 -10.82 -4.21 6.66
CA GLN A 57 -11.56 -5.06 5.71
C GLN A 57 -11.34 -4.66 4.25
N SER A 58 -10.87 -3.45 3.95
CA SER A 58 -10.57 -3.04 2.57
C SER A 58 -9.21 -3.55 2.07
N HIS A 59 -8.42 -4.22 2.92
CA HIS A 59 -7.09 -4.76 2.58
C HIS A 59 -7.02 -6.28 2.61
N VAL A 60 -8.16 -6.97 2.42
CA VAL A 60 -8.16 -8.43 2.22
C VAL A 60 -7.50 -8.74 0.88
N VAL A 61 -6.39 -9.49 0.91
CA VAL A 61 -5.69 -9.93 -0.30
C VAL A 61 -6.22 -11.29 -0.70
N SER A 62 -6.85 -11.35 -1.88
CA SER A 62 -7.20 -12.60 -2.56
C SER A 62 -6.41 -12.74 -3.86
N TYR A 63 -6.02 -13.98 -4.17
CA TYR A 63 -5.61 -14.33 -5.52
C TYR A 63 -6.87 -14.53 -6.37
N LYS A 64 -6.81 -14.14 -7.64
CA LYS A 64 -7.90 -14.30 -8.62
C LYS A 64 -7.61 -15.48 -9.53
#